data_AF-A0A1Q2CT51-F1
#
_entry.id   AF-A0A1Q2CT51-F1
#
_cell.length_a   1.000
_cell.length_b   1.000
_cell.length_c   1.000
_cell.angle_alpha   90.00
_cell.angle_beta   90.00
_cell.angle_gamma   90.00
#
_symmetry.space_group_name_H-M   'P 1'
#
loop_
_entity.id
_entity.type
_entity.pdbx_description
1 polymer ?
#
loop_
_entity_poly.entity_id
_entity_poly.type
_entity_poly.pdbx_seq_one_letter_code
_entity_poly.pdbx_strand_id
1 'polypeptide(L)'
;MWGFVVAGLAVAVWGIVSWVAPATSCRGVEMHQGDTCEYSSLTNEKTGEVQRYEDRVAVAREQAPFAVAAGVGIIIFGAVLIVQDSRGVRASAA
;
A
#
# COMPACT_ATOMS: atom_id res chain seq x y z
N MET A 1 -0.83 -21.98 -6.78
CA MET A 1 -0.15 -20.81 -7.41
C MET A 1 -1.01 -19.54 -7.47
N TRP A 2 -2.34 -19.64 -7.32
CA TRP A 2 -3.24 -18.46 -7.22
C TRP A 2 -2.99 -17.52 -6.02
N GLY A 3 -2.32 -18.00 -4.98
CA GLY A 3 -2.02 -17.18 -3.79
C GLY A 3 -1.28 -15.89 -4.11
N PHE A 4 -0.31 -15.90 -5.03
CA PHE A 4 0.41 -14.70 -5.46
C PHE A 4 -0.50 -13.71 -6.19
N VAL A 5 -1.38 -14.20 -7.06
CA VAL A 5 -2.33 -13.36 -7.79
C VAL A 5 -3.29 -12.67 -6.82
N VAL A 6 -3.86 -13.42 -5.87
CA VAL A 6 -4.77 -12.86 -4.85
C VAL A 6 -4.05 -11.88 -3.93
N ALA A 7 -2.86 -12.22 -3.45
CA ALA A 7 -2.07 -11.34 -2.58
C ALA A 7 -1.67 -10.05 -3.30
N GLY A 8 -1.17 -10.15 -4.54
CA GLY A 8 -0.79 -8.99 -5.33
C GLY A 8 -1.99 -8.09 -5.65
N LEU A 9 -3.17 -8.67 -5.91
CA LEU A 9 -4.40 -7.92 -6.14
C LEU A 9 -4.88 -7.22 -4.87
N ALA A 10 -4.80 -7.88 -3.72
CA ALA A 10 -5.12 -7.25 -2.43
C ALA A 10 -4.20 -6.06 -2.13
N VAL A 11 -2.88 -6.21 -2.35
CA VAL A 11 -1.90 -5.12 -2.16
C VAL A 11 -2.14 -3.97 -3.14
N ALA A 12 -2.41 -4.27 -4.41
CA ALA A 12 -2.70 -3.25 -5.41
C ALA A 12 -3.97 -2.46 -5.08
N VAL A 13 -5.05 -3.15 -4.71
CA VAL A 13 -6.32 -2.51 -4.28
C VAL A 13 -6.09 -1.67 -3.03
N TRP A 14 -5.37 -2.19 -2.04
CA TRP A 14 -5.06 -1.44 -0.82
C TRP A 14 -4.22 -0.19 -1.09
N GLY A 15 -3.22 -0.27 -1.98
CA GLY A 15 -2.42 0.88 -2.40
C GLY A 15 -3.27 1.95 -3.10
N ILE A 16 -4.19 1.54 -3.98
CA ILE A 16 -5.13 2.46 -4.65
C ILE A 16 -6.06 3.13 -3.64
N VAL A 17 -6.66 2.36 -2.72
CA VAL A 17 -7.55 2.91 -1.69
C VAL A 17 -6.79 3.90 -0.80
N SER A 18 -5.58 3.56 -0.38
CA SER A 18 -4.72 4.44 0.41
C SER A 18 -4.33 5.73 -0.32
N TRP A 19 -4.30 5.70 -1.66
CA TRP A 19 -4.02 6.89 -2.46
C TRP A 19 -5.22 7.85 -2.55
N VAL A 20 -6.43 7.29 -2.73
CA VAL A 20 -7.66 8.07 -2.94
C VAL A 20 -8.26 8.53 -1.60
N ALA A 21 -8.28 7.66 -0.60
CA ALA A 21 -8.84 7.89 0.73
C ALA A 21 -7.81 7.55 1.82
N PRO A 22 -6.74 8.35 1.96
CA PRO A 22 -5.75 8.15 3.01
C PRO A 22 -6.39 8.38 4.39
N ALA A 23 -6.47 7.32 5.18
CA ALA A 23 -6.85 7.41 6.58
C ALA A 23 -5.68 8.01 7.37
N THR A 24 -5.82 9.24 7.85
CA THR A 24 -4.83 9.88 8.72
C THR A 24 -5.43 10.03 10.11
N SER A 25 -4.70 9.54 11.11
CA SER A 25 -5.12 9.62 12.52
C SER A 25 -4.04 10.27 13.36
N CYS A 26 -4.44 11.10 14.32
CA CYS A 26 -3.56 11.60 15.36
C CYS A 26 -4.02 11.10 16.73
N ARG A 27 -3.15 10.40 17.47
CA ARG A 27 -3.47 9.78 18.77
C ARG A 27 -4.77 8.98 18.80
N GLY A 28 -5.09 8.29 17.69
CA GLY A 28 -6.30 7.49 17.55
C GLY A 28 -7.57 8.27 17.18
N VAL A 29 -7.47 9.58 16.96
CA VAL A 29 -8.55 10.42 16.44
C VAL A 29 -8.33 10.65 14.96
N GLU A 30 -9.38 10.43 14.16
CA GLU A 30 -9.35 10.66 12.70
C GLU A 30 -9.24 12.15 12.40
N MET A 31 -8.23 12.54 11.62
CA MET A 31 -8.03 13.94 11.22
C MET A 31 -8.78 14.23 9.93
N HIS A 32 -9.47 15.36 9.89
CA HIS A 32 -10.12 15.90 8.70
C HIS A 32 -9.32 17.07 8.11
N GLN A 33 -9.70 17.50 6.92
CA GLN A 33 -9.04 18.60 6.23
C GLN A 33 -9.10 19.90 7.06
N GLY A 34 -7.96 20.58 7.21
CA GLY A 34 -7.83 21.76 8.08
C GLY A 34 -7.53 21.45 9.55
N ASP A 35 -7.58 20.18 9.98
CA ASP A 35 -7.16 19.81 11.33
C ASP A 35 -5.63 19.90 11.45
N THR A 36 -5.19 20.40 12.60
CA THR A 36 -3.78 20.40 13.00
C THR A 36 -3.61 19.47 14.19
N CYS A 37 -2.50 18.73 14.21
CA CYS A 37 -2.14 17.94 15.36
C CYS A 37 -0.71 18.23 15.79
N GLU A 38 -0.49 18.19 17.10
CA GLU A 38 0.85 18.24 17.68
C GLU A 38 1.65 17.01 17.22
N TYR A 39 2.84 17.25 16.70
CA TYR A 39 3.69 16.25 16.11
C TYR A 39 4.11 15.23 17.17
N SER A 40 3.53 14.04 17.08
CA SER A 40 3.87 12.92 17.95
C SER A 40 5.18 12.29 17.48
N SER A 41 6.33 12.73 18.02
CA SER A 41 7.58 11.97 17.87
C SER A 41 7.65 10.83 18.88
N LEU A 42 8.15 9.67 18.45
CA LEU A 42 8.26 8.46 19.30
C LEU A 42 9.08 8.71 20.59
N THR A 43 10.01 9.67 20.54
CA THR A 43 10.89 10.08 21.65
C THR A 43 10.48 11.39 22.33
N ASN A 44 9.35 12.01 21.95
CA ASN A 44 8.92 13.34 22.44
C ASN A 44 9.94 14.49 22.23
N GLU A 45 10.92 14.34 21.35
CA GLU A 45 11.90 15.40 21.04
C GLU A 45 11.31 16.61 20.27
N LYS A 46 10.11 16.47 19.70
CA LYS A 46 9.51 17.44 18.76
C LYS A 46 8.09 17.86 19.16
N THR A 47 7.86 17.99 20.46
CA THR A 47 6.55 18.28 21.08
C THR A 47 5.98 19.67 20.75
N GLY A 48 6.71 20.57 20.08
CA GLY A 48 6.20 21.89 19.68
C GLY A 48 5.86 22.04 18.19
N GLU A 49 6.12 21.02 17.37
CA GLU A 49 5.88 21.09 15.93
C GLU A 49 4.42 20.72 15.66
N VAL A 50 3.66 21.57 14.96
CA VAL A 50 2.29 21.25 14.55
C VAL A 50 2.32 20.72 13.12
N GLN A 51 1.85 19.50 12.92
CA GLN A 51 1.76 18.89 11.59
C GLN A 51 0.31 18.95 11.12
N ARG A 52 0.12 19.49 9.91
CA ARG A 52 -1.22 19.62 9.34
C ARG A 52 -1.65 18.32 8.68
N TYR A 53 -2.97 18.15 8.54
CA TYR A 53 -3.56 17.06 7.77
C TYR A 53 -2.97 16.99 6.36
N GLU A 54 -2.78 18.13 5.69
CA GLU A 54 -2.34 18.18 4.30
C GLU A 54 -0.92 17.62 4.13
N ASP A 55 -0.02 17.88 5.07
CA ASP A 55 1.36 17.39 5.04
C ASP A 55 1.40 15.86 5.16
N ARG A 56 0.56 15.28 6.02
CA ARG A 56 0.45 13.83 6.19
C ARG A 56 -0.16 13.16 4.96
N VAL A 57 -1.19 13.78 4.38
CA VAL A 57 -1.83 13.28 3.15
C VAL A 57 -0.87 13.35 1.96
N ALA A 58 -0.08 14.41 1.84
CA ALA A 58 0.92 14.52 0.78
C ALA A 58 1.94 13.38 0.83
N VAL A 59 2.51 13.12 2.02
CA VAL A 59 3.48 12.02 2.22
C VAL A 59 2.83 10.66 1.97
N ALA A 60 1.61 10.43 2.46
CA ALA A 60 0.89 9.18 2.22
C ALA A 60 0.65 8.94 0.72
N ARG A 61 0.31 10.00 -0.02
CA ARG A 61 0.09 9.93 -1.48
C ARG A 61 1.37 9.68 -2.27
N GLU A 62 2.53 10.12 -1.79
CA GLU A 62 3.82 9.82 -2.44
C GLU A 62 4.23 8.35 -2.28
N GLN A 63 3.88 7.71 -1.16
CA GLN A 63 4.25 6.32 -0.89
C GLN A 63 3.31 5.31 -1.57
N ALA A 64 2.02 5.64 -1.68
CA ALA A 64 1.00 4.80 -2.28
C ALA A 64 1.35 4.21 -3.67
N PRO A 65 1.91 4.94 -4.65
CA PRO A 65 2.23 4.38 -5.97
C PRO A 65 3.24 3.23 -5.92
N PHE A 66 4.18 3.24 -4.97
CA PHE A 66 5.14 2.14 -4.80
C PHE A 66 4.46 0.85 -4.35
N ALA A 67 3.46 0.95 -3.47
CA ALA A 67 2.67 -0.21 -3.04
C ALA A 67 1.87 -0.80 -4.21
N VAL A 68 1.29 0.05 -5.07
CA VAL A 68 0.59 -0.40 -6.28
C VAL A 68 1.55 -1.12 -7.23
N ALA A 69 2.74 -0.54 -7.49
CA ALA A 69 3.74 -1.16 -8.34
C ALA A 69 4.21 -2.52 -7.81
N ALA A 70 4.42 -2.64 -6.50
CA ALA A 70 4.76 -3.91 -5.86
C ALA A 70 3.64 -4.96 -6.04
N GLY A 71 2.38 -4.57 -5.81
CA GLY A 71 1.22 -5.43 -6.03
C GLY A 71 1.15 -5.96 -7.47
N VAL A 72 1.33 -5.08 -8.46
CA VAL A 72 1.37 -5.46 -9.89
C VAL A 72 2.51 -6.44 -10.16
N GLY A 73 3.70 -6.21 -9.62
CA GLY A 73 4.83 -7.13 -9.76
C GLY A 73 4.54 -8.54 -9.24
N ILE A 74 3.90 -8.65 -8.08
CA ILE A 74 3.50 -9.94 -7.49
C ILE A 74 2.47 -10.66 -8.36
N ILE A 75 1.49 -9.94 -8.93
CA ILE A 75 0.51 -10.51 -9.86
C ILE A 75 1.19 -11.09 -11.09
N ILE A 76 2.11 -10.33 -11.71
CA ILE A 76 2.86 -10.77 -12.90
C ILE A 76 3.66 -12.04 -12.57
N PHE A 77 4.37 -12.04 -11.44
CA PHE A 77 5.13 -13.20 -10.98
C PHE A 77 4.23 -14.44 -10.81
N GLY A 78 3.09 -14.29 -10.13
CA GLY A 78 2.12 -15.36 -9.95
C GLY A 78 1.55 -15.89 -11.29
N ALA A 79 1.25 -15.00 -12.22
CA ALA A 79 0.76 -15.35 -13.55
C ALA A 79 1.80 -16.13 -14.37
N VAL A 80 3.08 -15.73 -14.32
CA VAL A 80 4.17 -16.44 -14.99
C VAL A 80 4.30 -17.88 -14.45
N LEU A 81 4.23 -18.08 -13.13
CA LEU A 81 4.28 -19.41 -12.54
C LEU A 81 3.12 -20.31 -12.99
N ILE A 82 1.90 -19.77 -13.04
CA ILE A 82 0.72 -20.51 -13.54
C ILE A 82 0.89 -20.93 -15.02
N VAL A 83 1.45 -20.05 -15.85
CA VAL A 83 1.71 -20.34 -17.26
C VAL A 83 2.81 -21.39 -17.42
N GLN A 84 3.87 -21.34 -16.60
CA GLN A 84 4.95 -22.33 -16.65
C GLN A 84 4.49 -23.71 -16.17
N ASP A 85 3.72 -23.77 -15.09
CA ASP A 85 3.15 -25.02 -14.56
C ASP A 85 2.25 -25.70 -15.59
N SER A 86 1.33 -24.96 -16.22
CA SER A 86 0.45 -25.49 -17.26
C SER A 86 1.19 -25.92 -18.54
N ARG A 87 2.31 -25.27 -18.88
CA ARG A 87 3.18 -25.69 -19.99
C ARG A 87 3.99 -26.95 -19.65
N GLY A 88 4.48 -27.07 -18.41
CA GLY A 88 5.19 -28.26 -17.94
C GLY A 88 4.28 -29.50 -17.93
N VAL A 89 3.06 -29.37 -17.44
CA VAL A 89 2.06 -30.46 -17.45
C VAL A 89 1.75 -30.92 -18.89
N ARG A 90 1.61 -29.98 -19.85
CA ARG A 90 1.39 -30.34 -21.26
C ARG A 90 2.58 -31.01 -21.92
N ALA A 91 3.81 -30.63 -21.55
CA ALA A 91 5.02 -31.23 -22.11
C ALA A 91 5.28 -32.65 -21.59
N SER A 92 4.86 -32.98 -20.36
CA SER A 92 4.95 -34.35 -19.83
C SER A 92 3.82 -35.28 -20.27
N ALA A 93 2.74 -34.74 -20.85
CA ALA A 93 1.60 -35.50 -21.36
C ALA A 93 1.68 -35.78 -22.87
N ALA A 94 2.69 -35.24 -23.56
CA ALA A 94 3.00 -35.48 -24.97
C ALA A 94 4.16 -36.47 -25.11
#